data_AF-A0A0G0G7E8-F1
#
_entry.id   AF-A0A0G0G7E8-F1
#
_cell.length_a   1.000
_cell.length_b   1.000
_cell.length_c   1.000
_cell.angle_alpha   90.00
_cell.angle_beta   90.00
_cell.angle_gamma   90.00
#
_symmetry.space_group_name_H-M   'P 1'
#
loop_
_entity.id
_entity.type
_entity.pdbx_description
1 polymer ?
#
loop_
_entity_poly.entity_id
_entity_poly.type
_entity_poly.pdbx_seq_one_letter_code
_entity_poly.pdbx_strand_id
1 'polypeptide(L)'
;MAFSNKETWEKVDESWRKGVEYIYTQLSTIFEEYDVKEIGAVGEDFDPNIHQSIEMVPTDKKEDNHKVSLVIQKGYKLGDRVIRVARVNVFEYNEEIK
;
A
#
# COMPACT_ATOMS: atom_id res chain seq x y z
N MET A 1 -0.29 10.91 3.06
CA MET A 1 -1.38 10.63 4.03
C MET A 1 -0.87 10.96 5.42
N ALA A 2 -1.75 11.16 6.43
CA ALA A 2 -1.36 11.54 7.79
C ALA A 2 -0.20 10.69 8.39
N PHE A 3 -0.11 9.42 7.98
CA PHE A 3 0.92 8.47 8.41
C PHE A 3 2.22 8.46 7.57
N SER A 4 2.25 9.17 6.44
CA SER A 4 3.42 9.19 5.54
C SER A 4 4.53 10.14 6.00
N ASN A 5 4.23 11.07 6.93
CA ASN A 5 5.19 12.05 7.44
C ASN A 5 5.11 12.12 8.97
N LYS A 6 5.94 11.31 9.63
CA LYS A 6 5.97 11.13 11.09
C LYS A 6 6.25 12.43 11.84
N GLU A 7 7.13 13.29 11.31
CA GLU A 7 7.50 14.55 11.96
C GLU A 7 6.35 15.57 11.99
N THR A 8 5.55 15.62 10.92
CA THR A 8 4.38 16.50 10.88
C THR A 8 3.27 15.97 11.79
N TRP A 9 3.12 14.65 11.88
CA TRP A 9 2.13 14.00 12.73
C TRP A 9 2.41 14.29 14.22
N GLU A 10 3.64 14.12 14.68
CA GLU A 10 4.01 14.32 16.10
C GLU A 10 3.84 15.77 16.58
N LYS A 11 3.90 16.76 15.67
CA LYS A 11 3.67 18.18 15.98
C LYS A 11 2.18 18.52 16.18
N VAL A 12 1.27 17.63 15.82
CA VAL A 12 -0.18 17.84 16.02
C VAL A 12 -0.58 17.47 17.43
N ASP A 13 -1.56 18.20 17.96
CA ASP A 13 -2.14 18.00 19.29
C ASP A 13 -2.48 16.51 19.55
N GLU A 14 -2.10 16.03 20.73
CA GLU A 14 -2.24 14.62 21.11
C GLU A 14 -3.70 14.18 21.17
N SER A 15 -4.60 15.03 21.66
CA SER A 15 -6.04 14.73 21.74
C SER A 15 -6.63 14.57 20.34
N TRP A 16 -6.22 15.44 19.42
CA TRP A 16 -6.64 15.37 18.03
C TRP A 16 -6.11 14.11 17.33
N ARG A 17 -4.82 13.76 17.52
CA ARG A 17 -4.23 12.54 16.96
C ARG A 17 -4.97 11.29 17.43
N LYS A 18 -5.20 11.16 18.75
CA LYS A 18 -5.95 10.04 19.32
C LYS A 18 -7.34 9.94 18.71
N GLY A 19 -8.05 11.05 18.55
CA GLY A 19 -9.37 11.06 17.91
C GLY A 19 -9.34 10.48 16.48
N VAL A 20 -8.35 10.87 15.68
CA VAL A 20 -8.18 10.35 14.32
C VAL A 20 -7.79 8.86 14.33
N GLU A 21 -6.92 8.43 15.24
CA GLU A 21 -6.56 7.02 15.40
C GLU A 21 -7.76 6.16 15.80
N TYR A 22 -8.64 6.66 16.68
CA TYR A 22 -9.89 5.98 17.02
C TYR A 22 -10.84 5.85 15.83
N ILE A 23 -10.98 6.88 15.01
CA ILE A 23 -11.82 6.83 13.80
C ILE A 23 -11.23 5.82 12.80
N TYR A 24 -9.90 5.84 12.62
CA TYR A 24 -9.21 4.89 11.74
C TYR A 24 -9.39 3.44 12.20
N THR A 25 -9.29 3.19 13.50
CA THR A 25 -9.49 1.87 14.09
C THR A 25 -10.93 1.39 13.86
N GLN A 26 -11.93 2.24 14.14
CA GLN A 26 -13.33 1.91 13.89
C GLN A 26 -13.59 1.60 12.41
N LEU A 27 -13.02 2.39 11.51
CA LEU A 27 -13.15 2.13 10.07
C LEU A 27 -12.55 0.77 9.68
N SER A 28 -11.39 0.43 10.26
CA SER A 28 -10.71 -0.83 9.99
C SER A 28 -11.54 -2.02 10.49
N THR A 29 -12.12 -1.92 11.69
CA THR A 29 -13.03 -2.95 12.23
C THR A 29 -14.27 -3.14 11.36
N ILE A 30 -14.86 -2.06 10.83
CA ILE A 30 -15.99 -2.16 9.91
C ILE A 30 -15.56 -2.85 8.60
N PHE A 31 -14.37 -2.57 8.08
CA PHE A 31 -13.88 -3.29 6.90
C PHE A 31 -13.71 -4.78 7.15
N GLU A 32 -13.19 -5.18 8.31
CA GLU A 32 -13.08 -6.58 8.69
C GLU A 32 -14.45 -7.26 8.83
N GLU A 33 -15.43 -6.59 9.45
CA GLU A 33 -16.80 -7.11 9.63
C GLU A 33 -17.51 -7.40 8.30
N TYR A 34 -17.24 -6.59 7.27
CA TYR A 34 -17.82 -6.74 5.95
C TYR A 34 -16.95 -7.57 4.99
N ASP A 35 -15.91 -8.26 5.47
CA ASP A 35 -14.94 -9.04 4.66
C ASP A 35 -14.25 -8.22 3.56
N VAL A 36 -14.02 -6.93 3.83
CA VAL A 36 -13.22 -6.04 2.98
C VAL A 36 -11.75 -6.21 3.34
N LYS A 37 -10.95 -6.70 2.40
CA LYS A 37 -9.52 -6.95 2.58
C LYS A 37 -8.68 -5.94 1.81
N GLU A 38 -7.64 -5.44 2.45
CA GLU A 38 -6.61 -4.62 1.79
C GLU A 38 -5.83 -5.48 0.79
N ILE A 39 -5.46 -4.90 -0.34
CA ILE A 39 -4.62 -5.52 -1.37
C ILE A 39 -3.44 -4.61 -1.71
N GLY A 40 -2.31 -5.23 -2.05
CA GLY A 40 -1.06 -4.55 -2.37
C GLY A 40 -0.26 -4.24 -1.11
N ALA A 41 0.57 -5.19 -0.70
CA ALA A 41 1.63 -5.02 0.28
C ALA A 41 3.00 -4.94 -0.41
N VAL A 42 3.94 -4.27 0.25
CA VAL A 42 5.32 -4.17 -0.24
C VAL A 42 5.96 -5.55 -0.21
N GLY A 43 6.61 -5.93 -1.31
CA GLY A 43 7.26 -7.23 -1.49
C GLY A 43 6.36 -8.35 -2.03
N GLU A 44 5.07 -8.11 -2.26
CA GLU A 44 4.21 -9.07 -2.98
C GLU A 44 4.52 -9.10 -4.48
N ASP A 45 4.26 -10.25 -5.12
CA ASP A 45 4.34 -10.40 -6.57
C ASP A 45 3.30 -9.50 -7.28
N PHE A 46 3.72 -8.84 -8.36
CA PHE A 46 2.84 -7.97 -9.12
C PHE A 46 1.83 -8.76 -9.97
N ASP A 47 0.57 -8.80 -9.54
CA ASP A 47 -0.56 -9.27 -10.35
C ASP A 47 -1.35 -8.10 -10.99
N PRO A 48 -1.44 -8.03 -12.34
CA PRO A 48 -2.21 -6.99 -13.07
C PRO A 48 -3.70 -6.92 -12.76
N ASN A 49 -4.32 -7.99 -12.23
CA ASN A 49 -5.74 -8.01 -11.89
C ASN A 49 -6.06 -7.20 -10.62
N ILE A 50 -5.08 -7.09 -9.72
CA ILE A 50 -5.23 -6.44 -8.41
C ILE A 50 -4.31 -5.23 -8.24
N HIS A 51 -3.28 -5.10 -9.08
CA HIS A 51 -2.29 -4.04 -9.02
C HIS A 51 -2.25 -3.20 -10.31
N GLN A 52 -2.13 -1.89 -10.12
CA GLN A 52 -1.83 -0.92 -11.17
C GLN A 52 -0.43 -0.37 -10.93
N SER A 53 0.50 -0.64 -11.85
CA SER A 53 1.84 -0.06 -11.80
C SER A 53 1.80 1.41 -12.23
N ILE A 54 2.42 2.29 -11.43
CA ILE A 54 2.62 3.70 -11.79
C ILE A 54 4.02 3.91 -12.37
N GLU A 55 5.02 3.32 -11.72
CA GLU A 55 6.43 3.52 -12.04
C GLU A 55 7.19 2.21 -11.85
N MET A 56 8.19 2.01 -12.71
CA MET A 56 9.14 0.91 -12.62
C MET A 56 10.42 1.42 -11.94
N VAL A 57 10.81 0.77 -10.85
CA VAL A 57 11.99 1.13 -10.06
C VAL A 57 13.09 0.12 -10.36
N PRO A 58 14.28 0.55 -10.81
CA PRO A 58 15.37 -0.39 -11.07
C PRO A 58 15.82 -1.06 -9.76
N THR A 59 16.06 -2.37 -9.80
CA THR A 59 16.67 -3.13 -8.70
C THR A 59 17.85 -3.95 -9.20
N ASP A 60 18.91 -4.02 -8.40
CA ASP A 60 20.07 -4.89 -8.64
C ASP A 60 19.82 -6.33 -8.17
N LYS A 61 18.71 -6.55 -7.45
CA LYS A 61 18.34 -7.84 -6.86
C LYS A 61 17.36 -8.57 -7.75
N LYS A 62 17.82 -9.67 -8.35
CA LYS A 62 16.99 -10.54 -9.21
C LYS A 62 15.75 -11.10 -8.49
N GLU A 63 15.83 -11.30 -7.18
CA GLU A 63 14.73 -11.82 -6.34
C GLU A 63 13.57 -10.83 -6.14
N ASP A 64 13.83 -9.54 -6.37
CA ASP A 64 12.85 -8.47 -6.25
C ASP A 64 12.20 -8.14 -7.59
N ASN A 65 12.67 -8.72 -8.70
CA ASN A 65 12.11 -8.48 -10.02
C ASN A 65 10.60 -8.79 -10.08
N HIS A 66 9.82 -7.88 -10.66
CA HIS A 66 8.35 -7.94 -10.72
C HIS A 66 7.63 -7.95 -9.36
N LYS A 67 8.28 -7.54 -8.28
CA LYS A 67 7.62 -7.35 -6.97
C LYS A 67 7.25 -5.89 -6.72
N VAL A 68 6.28 -5.69 -5.84
CA VAL A 68 5.85 -4.38 -5.37
C VAL A 68 6.95 -3.72 -4.55
N SER A 69 7.49 -2.60 -5.03
CA SER A 69 8.51 -1.82 -4.33
C SER A 69 7.92 -0.84 -3.33
N LEU A 70 6.84 -0.17 -3.71
CA LEU A 70 6.15 0.81 -2.90
C LEU A 70 4.66 0.79 -3.20
N VAL A 71 3.85 0.85 -2.15
CA VAL A 71 2.40 1.01 -2.26
C VAL A 71 2.07 2.49 -2.09
N ILE A 72 1.75 3.17 -3.19
CA ILE A 72 1.34 4.57 -3.18
C ILE A 72 -0.09 4.69 -2.68
N GLN A 73 -0.93 3.72 -3.05
CA GLN A 73 -2.31 3.66 -2.64
C GLN A 73 -2.75 2.21 -2.45
N LYS A 74 -3.18 1.87 -1.24
CA LYS A 74 -3.77 0.58 -0.94
C LYS A 74 -5.01 0.33 -1.80
N GLY A 75 -5.15 -0.88 -2.31
CA GLY A 75 -6.39 -1.33 -2.92
C GLY A 75 -7.27 -2.06 -1.90
N TYR A 76 -8.51 -2.33 -2.29
CA TYR A 76 -9.48 -3.04 -1.45
C TYR A 76 -10.28 -4.04 -2.29
N LYS A 77 -10.52 -5.23 -1.75
CA LYS A 77 -11.40 -6.26 -2.31
C LYS A 77 -12.48 -6.64 -1.31
N LEU A 78 -13.66 -7.00 -1.80
CA LEU A 78 -14.79 -7.51 -1.03
C LEU A 78 -15.07 -8.93 -1.52
N GLY A 79 -14.74 -9.93 -0.70
CA GLY A 79 -14.69 -11.33 -1.15
C GLY A 79 -13.79 -11.47 -2.40
N ASP A 80 -14.38 -11.94 -3.51
CA ASP A 80 -13.70 -12.11 -4.79
C ASP A 80 -13.75 -10.87 -5.71
N ARG A 81 -14.52 -9.84 -5.34
CA ARG A 81 -14.69 -8.64 -6.16
C ARG A 81 -13.70 -7.56 -5.74
N VAL A 82 -12.83 -7.17 -6.66
CA VAL A 82 -11.94 -6.00 -6.49
C VAL A 82 -12.79 -4.73 -6.54
N ILE A 83 -12.83 -3.98 -5.43
CA ILE A 83 -13.49 -2.67 -5.36
C ILE A 83 -12.57 -1.61 -5.97
N ARG A 84 -11.28 -1.72 -5.67
CA ARG A 84 -10.25 -0.79 -6.11
C ARG A 84 -8.91 -1.49 -6.20
N VAL A 85 -8.25 -1.40 -7.35
CA VAL A 85 -6.87 -1.89 -7.55
C VAL A 85 -5.87 -1.06 -6.73
N ALA A 86 -4.84 -1.72 -6.21
CA ALA A 86 -3.77 -1.02 -5.50
C ALA A 86 -2.86 -0.32 -6.51
N ARG A 87 -2.45 0.91 -6.21
CA ARG A 87 -1.49 1.63 -7.05
C ARG A 87 -0.11 1.48 -6.46
N VAL A 88 0.77 0.86 -7.22
CA VAL A 88 2.07 0.40 -6.74
C VAL A 88 3.18 0.81 -7.70
N ASN A 89 4.38 0.92 -7.17
CA ASN A 89 5.60 0.89 -7.96
C ASN A 89 6.11 -0.54 -7.98
N VAL A 90 6.70 -0.95 -9.11
CA VAL A 90 7.16 -2.33 -9.33
C VAL A 90 8.65 -2.30 -9.55
N PHE A 91 9.36 -3.27 -9.00
CA PHE A 91 10.78 -3.44 -9.28
C PHE A 91 10.99 -4.06 -10.67
N GLU A 92 11.89 -3.46 -11.44
CA GLU A 92 12.39 -3.99 -12.71
C GLU A 92 13.88 -4.29 -12.58
N TYR A 93 14.27 -5.53 -12.83
CA TYR A 93 15.68 -5.90 -12.88
C TYR A 93 16.25 -5.50 -14.25
N ASN A 94 17.20 -4.56 -14.25
CA ASN A 94 17.93 -4.17 -15.46
C ASN A 94 19.39 -4.66 -15.39
N GLU A 95 19.81 -5.43 -16.39
CA GLU A 95 21.17 -5.99 -16.47
C GLU A 95 22.25 -4.96 -16.88
N GLU A 96 21.85 -3.74 -17.25
CA GLU A 96 22.75 -2.69 -17.76
C GLU A 96 23.46 -1.84 -16.69
N ILE A 97 23.24 -2.10 -15.39
CA ILE A 97 24.05 -1.48 -14.32
C ILE A 97 25.23 -2.42 -14.03
N LYS A 98 26.21 -2.44 -14.93
CA LYS A 98 27.56 -2.97 -14.69
C LYS A 98 28.62 -2.04 -15.26
#